data_AF-W0I5M2-F1
#
_entry.id   AF-W0I5M2-F1
#
_cell.length_a   1.000
_cell.length_b   1.000
_cell.length_c   1.000
_cell.angle_alpha   90.00
_cell.angle_beta   90.00
_cell.angle_gamma   90.00
#
_symmetry.space_group_name_H-M   'P 1'
#
loop_
_entity.id
_entity.type
_entity.pdbx_description
1 polymer ?
#
loop_
_entity_poly.entity_id
_entity_poly.type
_entity_poly.pdbx_seq_one_letter_code
_entity_poly.pdbx_strand_id
1 'polypeptide(L)'
;MGRFLVYNAGGKSLVVDANIGERFSFYCSEEECGIEIVIEGTIRHATFEEFIKVRNNVIEQNEDFRVLEDVIPEEPMIFKGIVNGKEVELPVEKLEEVAKRFIDRYLNF
;
A
#
# COMPACT_ATOMS: atom_id res chain seq x y z
N MET A 1 9.62 13.73 -2.08
CA MET A 1 8.54 13.40 -1.13
C MET A 1 7.27 13.24 -1.90
N GLY A 2 6.54 12.15 -1.69
CA GLY A 2 5.30 11.82 -2.38
C GLY A 2 4.31 11.14 -1.45
N ARG A 3 3.05 11.09 -1.89
CA ARG A 3 1.96 10.40 -1.20
C ARG A 3 1.75 9.02 -1.80
N PHE A 4 1.78 8.02 -0.94
CA PHE A 4 1.67 6.62 -1.31
C PHE A 4 0.52 5.96 -0.60
N LEU A 5 -0.22 5.09 -1.29
CA LEU A 5 -1.21 4.23 -0.69
C LEU A 5 -0.56 2.87 -0.40
N VAL A 6 -0.41 2.54 0.88
CA VAL A 6 0.07 1.24 1.35
C VAL A 6 -1.13 0.36 1.66
N TYR A 7 -1.24 -0.80 1.01
CA TYR A 7 -2.37 -1.70 1.20
C TYR A 7 -2.14 -2.69 2.34
N ASN A 8 -3.23 -3.06 3.04
CA ASN A 8 -3.25 -4.06 4.11
C ASN A 8 -2.29 -3.79 5.28
N ALA A 9 -2.01 -2.53 5.58
CA ALA A 9 -1.36 -2.14 6.82
C ALA A 9 -2.36 -2.26 7.97
N GLY A 10 -2.22 -3.31 8.80
CA GLY A 10 -3.17 -3.60 9.87
C GLY A 10 -4.58 -3.93 9.36
N GLY A 11 -4.73 -4.43 8.12
CA GLY A 11 -6.05 -4.65 7.52
C GLY A 11 -6.67 -3.40 6.89
N LYS A 12 -5.93 -2.29 6.78
CA LYS A 12 -6.39 -1.02 6.18
C LYS A 12 -5.50 -0.59 5.03
N SER A 13 -6.04 0.23 4.13
CA SER A 13 -5.25 0.97 3.14
C SER A 13 -4.91 2.34 3.72
N LEU A 14 -3.63 2.68 3.80
CA LEU A 14 -3.16 3.90 4.45
C LEU A 14 -2.42 4.80 3.47
N VAL A 15 -2.76 6.09 3.49
CA VAL A 15 -1.99 7.11 2.77
C VAL A 15 -0.85 7.57 3.65
N VAL A 16 0.37 7.48 3.16
CA VAL A 16 1.59 7.91 3.86
C VAL A 16 2.40 8.88 3.01
N ASP A 17 3.04 9.84 3.67
CA ASP A 17 4.05 10.71 3.06
C ASP A 17 5.44 10.09 3.22
N ALA A 18 6.13 9.83 2.12
CA ALA A 18 7.44 9.19 2.15
C ALA A 18 8.34 9.63 0.98
N ASN A 19 9.62 9.25 1.05
CA ASN A 19 10.55 9.25 -0.07
C ASN A 19 10.87 7.80 -0.45
N ILE A 20 10.94 7.50 -1.75
CA ILE A 20 11.36 6.18 -2.23
C ILE A 20 12.82 5.95 -1.84
N GLY A 21 13.11 4.81 -1.23
CA GLY A 21 14.45 4.43 -0.76
C GLY A 21 14.83 4.95 0.63
N GLU A 22 14.03 5.82 1.24
CA GLU A 22 14.29 6.34 2.58
C GLU A 22 13.41 5.65 3.63
N ARG A 23 13.94 5.56 4.86
CA ARG A 23 13.18 5.04 5.99
C ARG A 23 12.22 6.12 6.49
N PHE A 24 10.98 5.75 6.75
CA PHE A 24 9.97 6.60 7.34
C PHE A 24 9.22 5.87 8.45
N SER A 25 8.55 6.63 9.31
CA SER A 25 7.59 6.12 10.28
C SER A 25 6.26 6.83 10.11
N PHE A 26 5.18 6.11 10.40
CA PHE A 26 3.83 6.63 10.36
C PHE A 26 3.04 6.04 11.53
N TYR A 27 2.21 6.88 12.15
CA TYR A 27 1.33 6.51 13.25
C TYR A 27 -0.08 6.94 12.90
N CYS A 28 -1.04 6.03 13.05
CA CYS A 28 -2.46 6.34 13.03
C CYS A 28 -3.08 5.83 14.33
N SER A 29 -3.81 6.71 15.01
CA SER A 29 -4.51 6.37 16.24
C SER A 29 -5.74 5.51 15.99
N GLU A 30 -6.24 4.85 17.04
CA GLU A 30 -7.52 4.14 16.98
C GLU A 30 -8.70 5.06 16.64
N GLU A 31 -8.67 6.32 17.07
CA GLU A 31 -9.71 7.31 16.76
C GLU A 31 -9.78 7.64 15.26
N GLU A 32 -8.62 7.67 14.58
CA GLU A 32 -8.54 8.01 13.15
C GLU A 32 -8.73 6.79 12.24
N CYS A 33 -8.15 5.65 12.60
CA CYS A 33 -8.12 4.45 11.75
C CYS A 33 -9.09 3.33 12.21
N GLY A 34 -9.74 3.50 13.36
CA GLY A 34 -10.55 2.46 14.01
C GLY A 34 -9.73 1.35 14.69
N ILE A 35 -8.41 1.39 14.53
CA ILE A 35 -7.40 0.55 15.17
C ILE A 35 -6.10 1.35 15.25
N GLU A 36 -5.25 1.08 16.25
CA GLU A 36 -3.91 1.65 16.29
C GLU A 36 -3.01 1.00 15.24
N ILE A 37 -2.34 1.82 14.43
CA ILE A 37 -1.41 1.36 13.38
C ILE A 37 -0.10 2.14 13.46
N VAL A 38 0.99 1.42 13.65
CA VAL A 38 2.37 1.92 13.60
C VAL A 38 3.08 1.26 12.42
N ILE A 39 3.57 2.06 11.48
CA ILE A 39 4.36 1.62 10.35
C ILE A 39 5.77 2.19 10.48
N GLU A 40 6.78 1.36 10.23
CA GLU A 40 8.15 1.81 10.08
C GLU A 40 8.85 1.00 8.97
N GLY A 41 9.44 1.67 7.99
CA GLY A 41 10.11 0.96 6.91
C GLY A 41 10.45 1.84 5.72
N THR A 42 10.56 1.23 4.55
CA THR A 42 10.99 1.89 3.31
C THR A 42 10.08 1.47 2.17
N ILE A 43 9.73 2.42 1.30
CA ILE A 43 9.10 2.15 0.01
C ILE A 43 10.20 2.06 -1.04
N ARG A 44 10.18 1.03 -1.88
CA ARG A 44 11.12 0.87 -2.99
C ARG A 44 10.42 0.44 -4.27
N HIS A 45 11.07 0.69 -5.38
CA HIS A 45 10.69 0.05 -6.64
C HIS A 45 10.88 -1.46 -6.54
N ALA A 46 10.00 -2.17 -7.23
CA ALA A 46 9.97 -3.62 -7.35
C ALA A 46 9.90 -4.01 -8.83
N THR A 47 10.19 -5.27 -9.14
CA THR A 47 9.80 -5.81 -10.44
C THR A 47 8.29 -6.04 -10.46
N PHE A 48 7.71 -6.14 -11.67
CA PHE A 48 6.29 -6.48 -11.81
C PHE A 48 5.97 -7.83 -11.14
N GLU A 49 6.81 -8.85 -11.35
CA GLU A 49 6.63 -10.19 -10.73
C GLU A 49 6.65 -10.13 -9.20
N GLU A 50 7.57 -9.34 -8.64
CA GLU A 50 7.67 -9.15 -7.19
C GLU A 50 6.41 -8.47 -6.63
N PHE A 51 5.94 -7.40 -7.29
CA PHE A 51 4.71 -6.73 -6.91
C PHE A 51 3.52 -7.68 -6.94
N ILE A 52 3.35 -8.46 -8.02
CA ILE A 52 2.24 -9.42 -8.16
C ILE A 52 2.29 -10.47 -7.05
N LYS A 53 3.48 -10.97 -6.72
CA LYS A 53 3.66 -11.93 -5.61
C LYS A 53 3.22 -11.33 -4.26
N VAL A 54 3.70 -10.12 -3.95
CA VAL A 54 3.36 -9.43 -2.68
C VAL A 54 1.87 -9.13 -2.60
N ARG A 55 1.28 -8.65 -3.69
CA ARG A 55 -0.15 -8.38 -3.82
C ARG A 55 -1.00 -9.63 -3.61
N ASN A 56 -0.66 -10.73 -4.26
CA ASN A 56 -1.41 -11.99 -4.12
C ASN A 56 -1.31 -12.54 -2.69
N ASN A 57 -0.13 -12.45 -2.06
CA ASN A 57 0.03 -12.81 -0.65
C ASN A 57 -0.87 -11.96 0.27
N VAL A 58 -0.99 -10.65 0.00
CA VAL A 58 -1.93 -9.78 0.73
C VAL A 58 -3.38 -10.22 0.53
N ILE A 59 -3.78 -10.56 -0.69
CA ILE A 59 -5.15 -11.05 -1.00
C ILE A 59 -5.43 -12.37 -0.28
N GLU A 60 -4.47 -13.30 -0.27
CA GLU A 60 -4.58 -14.59 0.45
C GLU A 60 -4.73 -14.40 1.96
N GLN A 61 -4.10 -13.37 2.54
CA GLN A 61 -4.21 -13.05 3.96
C GLN A 61 -5.51 -12.31 4.31
N ASN A 62 -6.07 -11.55 3.38
CA ASN A 62 -7.29 -10.78 3.58
C ASN A 62 -8.06 -10.59 2.26
N GLU A 63 -9.17 -11.30 2.12
CA GLU A 63 -10.01 -11.30 0.92
C GLU A 63 -10.65 -9.93 0.60
N ASP A 64 -10.74 -9.02 1.57
CA ASP A 64 -11.23 -7.65 1.31
C ASP A 64 -10.35 -6.91 0.28
N PHE A 65 -9.09 -7.34 0.12
CA PHE A 65 -8.14 -6.78 -0.84
C PHE A 65 -8.22 -7.42 -2.23
N ARG A 66 -9.19 -8.30 -2.53
CA ARG A 66 -9.39 -8.87 -3.88
C ARG A 66 -9.61 -7.82 -4.96
N VAL A 67 -10.04 -6.60 -4.61
CA VAL A 67 -10.09 -5.46 -5.53
C VAL A 67 -8.73 -5.15 -6.18
N LEU A 68 -7.62 -5.60 -5.57
CA LEU A 68 -6.27 -5.49 -6.12
C LEU A 68 -5.97 -6.50 -7.24
N GLU A 69 -6.78 -7.53 -7.47
CA GLU A 69 -6.53 -8.55 -8.51
C GLU A 69 -6.31 -7.91 -9.90
N ASP A 70 -7.09 -6.86 -10.20
CA ASP A 70 -7.04 -6.10 -11.46
C ASP A 70 -6.00 -4.97 -11.47
N VAL A 71 -5.28 -4.77 -10.37
CA VAL A 71 -4.31 -3.68 -10.25
C VAL A 71 -3.02 -4.07 -10.96
N ILE A 72 -2.75 -3.34 -12.05
CA ILE A 72 -1.51 -3.38 -12.82
C ILE A 72 -0.82 -2.02 -12.63
N PRO A 73 0.20 -1.91 -11.76
CA PRO A 73 0.86 -0.64 -11.51
C PRO A 73 1.71 -0.22 -12.70
N GLU A 74 1.68 1.07 -13.06
CA GLU A 74 2.59 1.67 -14.04
C GLU A 74 4.04 1.62 -13.50
N GLU A 75 4.22 1.94 -12.22
CA GLU A 75 5.47 1.81 -11.49
C GLU A 75 5.31 0.84 -10.30
N PRO A 76 5.74 -0.43 -10.42
CA PRO A 76 5.61 -1.38 -9.32
C PRO A 76 6.45 -0.97 -8.10
N MET A 77 5.79 -0.83 -6.95
CA MET A 77 6.43 -0.47 -5.69
C MET A 77 5.93 -1.34 -4.55
N ILE A 78 6.82 -1.58 -3.59
CA ILE A 78 6.48 -2.27 -2.36
C ILE A 78 7.00 -1.51 -1.15
N PHE A 79 6.25 -1.61 -0.07
CA PHE A 79 6.70 -1.28 1.27
C PHE A 79 7.36 -2.52 1.87
N LYS A 80 8.50 -2.33 2.53
CA LYS A 80 9.14 -3.33 3.38
C LYS A 80 9.45 -2.72 4.73
N GLY A 81 9.01 -3.37 5.79
CA GLY A 81 9.23 -2.89 7.13
C GLY A 81 8.37 -3.60 8.17
N ILE A 82 8.07 -2.89 9.24
CA ILE A 82 7.33 -3.38 10.39
C ILE A 82 5.99 -2.65 10.44
N VAL A 83 4.91 -3.42 10.59
CA VAL A 83 3.56 -2.92 10.89
C VAL A 83 3.08 -3.56 12.17
N ASN A 84 2.78 -2.76 13.20
CA ASN A 84 2.37 -3.21 14.52
C ASN A 84 3.28 -4.33 15.10
N GLY A 85 4.59 -4.17 14.95
CA GLY A 85 5.59 -5.11 15.45
C GLY A 85 5.83 -6.35 14.59
N LYS A 86 5.14 -6.50 13.45
CA LYS A 86 5.33 -7.62 12.50
C LYS A 86 6.06 -7.17 11.24
N GLU A 87 7.08 -7.91 10.84
CA GLU A 87 7.73 -7.71 9.55
C GLU A 87 6.80 -8.10 8.40
N VAL A 88 6.64 -7.20 7.44
CA VAL A 88 5.75 -7.38 6.29
C VAL A 88 6.35 -6.78 5.02
N GLU A 89 5.89 -7.31 3.89
CA GLU A 89 6.01 -6.67 2.58
C GLU A 89 4.59 -6.41 2.06
N LEU A 90 4.31 -5.18 1.66
CA LEU A 90 2.97 -4.73 1.26
C LEU A 90 3.04 -4.04 -0.10
N PRO A 91 2.02 -4.20 -0.98
CA PRO A 91 2.00 -3.51 -2.24
C PRO A 91 1.73 -2.02 -2.00
N VAL A 92 2.33 -1.18 -2.84
CA VAL A 92 2.26 0.28 -2.74
C VAL A 92 1.99 0.87 -4.10
N GLU A 93 1.17 1.92 -4.13
CA GLU A 93 0.94 2.73 -5.33
C GLU A 93 1.09 4.21 -5.01
N LYS A 94 1.44 5.02 -6.01
CA LYS A 94 1.33 6.48 -5.86
C LYS A 94 -0.14 6.84 -5.74
N LEU A 95 -0.47 7.75 -4.83
CA LEU A 95 -1.86 8.17 -4.63
C LEU A 95 -2.49 8.73 -5.92
N GLU A 96 -1.68 9.38 -6.76
CA GLU A 96 -2.08 9.92 -8.06
C GLU A 96 -2.50 8.82 -9.06
N GLU A 97 -1.79 7.70 -9.09
CA GLU A 97 -2.12 6.54 -9.94
C GLU A 97 -3.43 5.88 -9.48
N VAL A 98 -3.63 5.77 -8.17
CA VAL A 98 -4.87 5.25 -7.58
C VAL A 98 -6.05 6.15 -7.94
N ALA A 99 -5.89 7.47 -7.80
CA ALA A 99 -6.94 8.44 -8.12
C ALA A 99 -7.30 8.41 -9.61
N LYS A 100 -6.30 8.39 -10.50
CA LYS A 100 -6.48 8.25 -11.95
C LYS A 100 -7.27 6.98 -12.28
N ARG A 101 -6.85 5.82 -11.77
CA ARG A 101 -7.55 4.55 -11.97
C ARG A 101 -8.99 4.60 -11.46
N PHE A 102 -9.24 5.22 -10.31
CA PHE A 102 -10.58 5.35 -9.77
C PHE A 102 -11.49 6.16 -10.70
N ILE A 103 -11.01 7.31 -11.19
CA ILE A 103 -11.75 8.15 -12.14
C ILE A 103 -12.04 7.37 -13.43
N ASP A 104 -11.01 6.72 -13.98
CA ASP A 104 -11.14 5.97 -15.24
C ASP A 104 -12.13 4.81 -15.13
N ARG A 105 -12.23 4.18 -13.95
CA ARG A 105 -13.09 3.03 -13.73
C ARG A 105 -14.52 3.37 -13.36
N TYR A 106 -14.75 4.49 -12.66
CA TYR A 106 -16.04 4.76 -12.01
C TYR A 106 -16.69 6.09 -12.40
N LEU A 107 -15.96 7.04 -12.99
CA LEU A 107 -16.46 8.39 -13.25
C LEU A 107 -16.50 8.78 -14.72
N ASN A 108 -15.83 8.02 -15.60
CA ASN A 108 -15.97 8.18 -17.05
C ASN A 108 -17.21 7.41 -17.53
N PHE A 109 -18.36 8.09 -17.53
CA PHE A 109 -19.62 7.64 -18.15
C PHE A 109 -19.81 8.25 -19.54
#